data_AF-A0A169QPU8-F1
#
_entry.id   AF-A0A169QPU8-F1
#
_cell.length_a   1.000
_cell.length_b   1.000
_cell.length_c   1.000
_cell.angle_alpha   90.00
_cell.angle_beta   90.00
_cell.angle_gamma   90.00
#
_symmetry.space_group_name_H-M   'P 1'
#
loop_
_entity.id
_entity.type
_entity.pdbx_description
1 polymer ?
#
loop_
_entity_poly.entity_id
_entity_poly.type
_entity_poly.pdbx_seq_one_letter_code
_entity_poly.pdbx_strand_id
1 'polypeptide(L)' 'MSTDDRETREERPDSTGTNSRPRDTTIGQTGEGIPDDSGRPVQVDEAEAKRIEEKIRQL' A
#
# COMPACT_ATOMS: atom_id res chain seq x y z
N MET A 1 2.44 15.49 36.07
CA MET A 1 2.77 15.08 34.68
C MET A 1 1.52 15.33 33.85
N SER A 2 1.49 16.45 33.13
CA SER A 2 0.33 16.80 32.29
C SER A 2 0.17 15.80 31.16
N THR A 3 -1.05 15.34 30.97
CA THR A 3 -1.47 14.44 29.90
C THR A 3 -1.59 15.14 28.54
N ASP A 4 -1.45 16.47 28.51
CA ASP A 4 -1.52 17.34 27.31
C ASP A 4 -0.43 17.06 26.25
N ASP A 5 0.76 16.63 26.62
CA ASP A 5 1.87 16.44 25.66
C ASP A 5 1.67 15.24 24.71
N ARG A 6 0.69 14.37 24.96
CA ARG A 6 0.47 13.17 24.13
C ARG A 6 -0.33 13.44 22.87
N GLU A 7 -1.33 14.32 22.91
CA GLU A 7 -2.21 14.56 21.75
C GLU A 7 -1.47 15.26 20.60
N THR A 8 -0.54 16.17 20.89
CA THR A 8 0.19 16.94 19.85
C THR A 8 1.22 16.12 19.06
N ARG A 9 1.56 14.91 19.51
CA ARG A 9 2.61 14.09 18.89
C ARG A 9 2.10 13.16 17.79
N GLU A 10 0.85 12.75 17.85
CA GLU A 10 0.21 11.83 16.89
C GLU A 10 -0.08 12.53 15.55
N GLU A 11 -0.46 13.81 15.58
CA GLU A 11 -0.81 14.56 14.36
C GLU A 11 0.38 14.95 13.47
N ARG A 12 1.62 14.93 13.99
CA ARG A 12 2.78 15.44 13.24
C ARG A 12 3.41 14.33 12.38
N PRO A 13 3.59 14.57 11.06
CA PRO A 13 4.31 13.64 10.20
C PRO A 13 5.73 13.41 10.73
N ASP A 14 6.27 12.21 10.52
CA ASP A 14 7.65 11.85 10.89
C ASP A 14 8.73 12.65 10.15
N SER A 15 8.35 13.40 9.12
CA SER A 15 9.23 14.19 8.27
C SER A 15 8.57 15.51 7.86
N THR A 16 9.40 16.44 7.35
CA THR A 16 8.97 17.70 6.72
C THR A 16 9.30 17.75 5.23
N GLY A 17 9.77 16.65 4.63
CA GLY A 17 10.07 16.55 3.21
C GLY A 17 8.82 16.44 2.33
N THR A 18 8.98 16.48 1.00
CA THR A 18 7.88 16.49 0.03
C THR A 18 6.94 15.27 0.12
N ASN A 19 7.41 14.15 0.69
CA ASN A 19 6.61 12.92 0.88
C ASN A 19 6.04 12.78 2.31
N SER A 20 6.01 13.85 3.10
CA SER A 20 5.51 13.81 4.48
C SER A 20 4.00 13.59 4.52
N ARG A 21 3.53 12.63 5.32
CA ARG A 21 2.10 12.30 5.50
C ARG A 21 1.81 12.04 6.98
N PRO A 22 0.57 12.26 7.45
CA PRO A 22 0.20 11.96 8.84
C PRO A 22 0.39 10.47 9.17
N ARG A 23 0.85 10.17 10.39
CA ARG A 23 1.26 8.81 10.80
C ARG A 23 0.09 7.84 10.80
N ASP A 24 -1.05 8.28 11.30
CA ASP A 24 -2.23 7.43 11.53
C ASP A 24 -3.22 7.46 10.35
N THR A 25 -2.75 7.86 9.16
CA THR A 25 -3.57 7.83 7.95
C THR A 25 -3.19 6.66 7.06
N THR A 26 -4.20 5.99 6.50
CA THR A 26 -3.99 4.82 5.66
C THR A 26 -3.43 5.22 4.30
N ILE A 27 -2.59 4.35 3.73
CA ILE A 27 -2.01 4.57 2.40
C ILE A 27 -3.05 4.10 1.39
N GLY A 28 -3.85 5.04 0.87
CA GLY A 28 -4.74 4.89 -0.30
C GLY A 28 -5.49 3.55 -0.38
N GLN A 29 -4.83 2.52 -0.95
CA GLN A 29 -5.35 1.17 -1.18
C GLN A 29 -5.56 0.32 0.09
N THR A 30 -5.17 0.80 1.28
CA THR A 30 -5.25 0.06 2.55
C THR A 30 -6.19 0.71 3.57
N GLY A 31 -7.00 1.69 3.14
CA GLY A 31 -8.05 2.31 3.97
C GLY A 31 -9.24 1.39 4.22
N GLU A 32 -10.11 1.78 5.15
CA GLU A 32 -11.39 1.08 5.36
C GLU A 32 -12.20 1.04 4.05
N GLY A 33 -12.66 -0.15 3.66
CA GLY A 33 -13.35 -0.41 2.40
C GLY A 33 -12.98 -1.78 1.82
N ILE A 34 -13.80 -2.29 0.89
CA ILE A 34 -13.40 -3.45 0.07
C ILE A 34 -12.41 -2.94 -0.98
N PRO A 35 -11.28 -3.61 -1.22
CA PRO A 35 -10.37 -3.26 -2.30
C PRO A 35 -11.11 -3.11 -3.63
N ASP A 36 -10.75 -2.07 -4.39
CA ASP A 36 -11.28 -1.90 -5.74
C ASP A 36 -10.65 -2.92 -6.69
N ASP A 37 -11.28 -4.09 -6.77
CA ASP A 37 -10.90 -5.18 -7.66
C ASP A 37 -11.55 -5.05 -9.06
N SER A 38 -12.02 -3.85 -9.44
CA SER A 38 -12.56 -3.59 -10.79
C SER A 38 -11.50 -3.53 -11.89
N GLY A 39 -10.23 -3.82 -11.55
CA GLY A 39 -9.11 -3.89 -12.48
C GLY A 39 -9.38 -4.83 -13.65
N ARG A 40 -8.88 -4.45 -14.84
CA ARG A 40 -9.02 -5.29 -16.03
C ARG A 40 -8.15 -6.53 -15.90
N PRO A 41 -8.65 -7.72 -16.30
CA PRO A 41 -7.82 -8.92 -16.37
C PRO A 41 -6.61 -8.69 -17.27
N VAL A 42 -5.44 -9.17 -16.82
CA VAL A 42 -4.24 -9.19 -17.65
C VAL A 42 -4.42 -10.23 -18.74
N GLN A 43 -4.37 -9.79 -20.00
CA GLN A 43 -4.41 -10.70 -21.14
C GLN A 43 -3.02 -11.26 -21.39
N VAL A 44 -2.90 -12.59 -21.37
CA VAL A 44 -1.66 -13.30 -21.65
C VAL A 44 -1.90 -14.27 -22.81
N ASP A 45 -0.94 -14.33 -23.73
CA ASP A 45 -0.93 -15.37 -24.76
C ASP A 45 -0.36 -16.68 -24.21
N GLU A 46 -0.50 -17.77 -24.96
CA GLU A 46 -0.05 -19.10 -24.54
C GLU A 46 1.48 -19.18 -24.34
N ALA A 47 2.25 -18.41 -25.12
CA ALA A 47 3.71 -18.39 -24.99
C ALA A 47 4.13 -17.73 -23.68
N GLU A 48 3.48 -16.62 -23.31
CA GLU A 48 3.71 -15.93 -22.05
C GLU A 48 3.24 -16.75 -20.85
N ALA A 49 2.08 -17.42 -20.96
CA ALA A 49 1.59 -18.31 -19.92
C ALA A 49 2.61 -19.42 -19.61
N LYS A 50 3.23 -20.01 -20.63
CA LYS A 50 4.28 -21.04 -20.47
C LYS A 50 5.53 -20.48 -19.79
N ARG A 51 5.98 -19.28 -20.16
CA ARG A 51 7.13 -18.62 -19.50
C ARG A 51 6.88 -18.37 -18.02
N ILE A 52 5.67 -17.93 -17.67
CA ILE A 52 5.28 -17.69 -16.28
C ILE A 52 5.28 -19.00 -15.49
N GLU A 53 4.70 -20.07 -16.05
CA GLU A 53 4.68 -21.39 -15.41
C GLU A 53 6.09 -21.92 -15.11
N GLU A 54 6.99 -21.90 -16.10
CA GLU A 54 8.37 -22.36 -15.95
C GLU A 54 9.09 -21.58 -14.84
N LYS A 55 8.90 -20.26 -14.79
CA LYS A 55 9.50 -19.39 -13.77
C LYS A 55 8.98 -19.69 -12.37
N ILE A 56 7.68 -19.95 -12.22
CA ILE A 56 7.07 -20.29 -10.92
C ILE A 56 7.58 -21.65 -10.42
N ARG A 57 7.72 -22.65 -11.30
CA ARG A 57 8.17 -23.99 -10.92
C ARG A 57 9.66 -24.09 -10.56
N GLN A 58 10.45 -23.08 -10.93
CA GLN A 58 11.88 -22.98 -10.63
C GLN A 58 12.20 -22.24 -9.33
N LEU A 59 11.17 -21.73 -8.62
CA LEU A 59 11.28 -21.16 -7.28
C LEU A 59 11.29 -22.27 -6.21
#